data_AF-A0A4U8U8G8-F1
#
_entry.id   AF-A0A4U8U8G8-F1
#
_cell.length_a   1.000
_cell.length_b   1.000
_cell.length_c   1.000
_cell.angle_alpha   90.00
_cell.angle_beta   90.00
_cell.angle_gamma   90.00
#
_symmetry.space_group_name_H-M   'P 1'
#
loop_
_entity.id
_entity.type
_entity.pdbx_description
1 polymer ?
#
loop_
_entity_poly.entity_id
_entity_poly.type
_entity_poly.pdbx_seq_one_letter_code
_entity_poly.pdbx_strand_id
1 'polypeptide(L)'
;MNRAEKELLIRELAKRNLYDFMRYKFAYYYGNTFLDNWHYGYLCEILTELLNGNIKNLMISMPPSYGKSELVARTFIPYALGKYPNLKFIYASYGDELSKSISVETRDFLNQMLFLVFLVSKN
;
A
#
# COMPACT_ATOMS: atom_id res chain seq x y z
N MET A 1 -9.04 25.25 8.23
CA MET A 1 -8.09 24.39 7.50
C MET A 1 -8.33 24.53 6.00
N ASN A 2 -7.40 25.16 5.29
CA ASN A 2 -7.45 25.34 3.83
C ASN A 2 -7.20 24.00 3.09
N ARG A 3 -7.42 23.95 1.78
CA ARG A 3 -7.28 22.71 0.98
C ARG A 3 -5.87 22.12 1.03
N ALA A 4 -4.84 22.97 1.03
CA ALA A 4 -3.44 22.54 1.05
C ALA A 4 -3.06 21.92 2.40
N GLU A 5 -3.51 22.51 3.50
CA GLU A 5 -3.33 21.98 4.86
C GLU A 5 -4.01 20.61 5.03
N LYS A 6 -5.23 20.45 4.49
CA LYS A 6 -5.93 19.16 4.49
C LYS A 6 -5.13 18.08 3.75
N GLU A 7 -4.64 18.41 2.57
CA GLU A 7 -3.85 17.48 1.75
C GLU A 7 -2.54 17.09 2.47
N LEU A 8 -1.85 18.05 3.08
CA LEU A 8 -0.62 17.79 3.83
C LEU A 8 -0.88 16.88 5.03
N LEU A 9 -1.97 17.09 5.77
CA LEU A 9 -2.36 16.25 6.89
C LEU A 9 -2.64 14.81 6.44
N ILE A 10 -3.38 14.63 5.34
CA ILE A 10 -3.71 13.31 4.79
C ILE A 10 -2.43 12.57 4.38
N ARG A 11 -1.48 13.25 3.72
CA ARG A 11 -0.19 12.67 3.34
C ARG A 11 0.64 12.27 4.56
N GLU A 12 0.66 13.10 5.59
CA GLU A 12 1.35 12.78 6.84
C GLU A 12 0.72 11.56 7.55
N LEU A 13 -0.61 11.43 7.55
CA LEU A 13 -1.28 10.23 8.06
C LEU A 13 -0.93 8.99 7.24
N ALA A 14 -0.96 9.12 5.91
CA ALA A 14 -0.61 8.05 4.97
C ALA A 14 0.86 7.59 5.09
N LYS A 15 1.78 8.44 5.57
CA LYS A 15 3.16 8.02 5.90
C LYS A 15 3.23 7.17 7.17
N ARG A 16 2.36 7.46 8.14
CA ARG A 16 2.46 6.91 9.51
C ARG A 16 1.88 5.51 9.62
N ASN A 17 0.78 5.24 8.94
CA ASN A 17 0.12 3.94 9.01
C ASN A 17 -0.40 3.46 7.65
N LEU A 18 -0.39 2.14 7.48
CA LEU A 18 -0.74 1.46 6.24
C LEU A 18 -2.23 1.60 5.87
N TYR A 19 -3.11 1.75 6.86
CA TYR A 19 -4.54 1.84 6.64
C TYR A 19 -4.93 3.19 6.01
N ASP A 20 -4.42 4.30 6.55
CA ASP A 20 -4.59 5.62 5.94
C ASP A 20 -3.85 5.73 4.60
N PHE A 21 -2.72 5.02 4.45
CA PHE A 21 -2.07 4.90 3.15
C PHE A 21 -2.97 4.25 2.10
N MET A 22 -3.63 3.15 2.45
CA MET A 22 -4.61 2.49 1.58
C MET A 22 -5.76 3.44 1.24
N ARG A 23 -6.32 4.15 2.22
CA ARG A 23 -7.41 5.13 1.98
C ARG A 23 -6.97 6.26 1.04
N TYR A 24 -5.76 6.80 1.25
CA TYR A 24 -5.17 7.81 0.39
C TYR A 24 -5.02 7.30 -1.04
N LYS A 25 -4.44 6.10 -1.20
CA LYS A 25 -4.28 5.45 -2.49
C LYS A 25 -5.62 5.30 -3.20
N PHE A 26 -6.66 4.83 -2.52
CA PHE A 26 -7.96 4.62 -3.15
C PHE A 26 -8.58 5.93 -3.65
N ALA A 27 -8.53 6.98 -2.82
CA ALA A 27 -9.02 8.30 -3.20
C ALA A 27 -8.22 8.90 -4.38
N TYR A 28 -6.89 8.76 -4.36
CA TYR A 28 -6.01 9.32 -5.38
C TYR A 28 -6.06 8.55 -6.71
N TYR A 29 -6.01 7.22 -6.65
CA TYR A 29 -5.82 6.36 -7.82
C TYR A 29 -7.15 5.99 -8.49
N TYR A 30 -8.20 5.70 -7.71
CA TYR A 30 -9.49 5.28 -8.25
C TYR A 30 -10.51 6.42 -8.31
N GLY A 31 -10.22 7.58 -7.73
CA GLY A 31 -11.17 8.69 -7.65
C GLY A 31 -12.44 8.36 -6.85
N ASN A 32 -12.42 7.28 -6.08
CA ASN A 32 -13.57 6.75 -5.35
C ASN A 32 -13.27 6.68 -3.85
N THR A 33 -14.31 6.82 -3.04
CA THR A 33 -14.22 6.53 -1.61
C THR A 33 -13.94 5.05 -1.39
N PHE A 34 -12.92 4.77 -0.58
CA PHE A 34 -12.62 3.44 -0.11
C PHE A 34 -13.81 2.84 0.64
N LEU A 35 -14.31 1.70 0.18
CA LEU A 35 -15.37 0.95 0.86
C LEU A 35 -14.76 0.13 1.99
N ASP A 36 -14.80 0.73 3.18
CA ASP A 36 -14.16 0.18 4.36
C ASP A 36 -14.91 -1.01 4.96
N ASN A 37 -14.15 -1.87 5.64
CA ASN A 37 -14.65 -3.02 6.39
C ASN A 37 -13.59 -3.43 7.43
N TRP A 38 -14.02 -4.08 8.53
CA TRP A 38 -13.17 -4.39 9.69
C TRP A 38 -11.87 -5.13 9.34
N HIS A 39 -11.91 -6.01 8.34
CA HIS A 39 -10.78 -6.84 7.97
C HIS A 39 -9.63 -6.03 7.38
N TYR A 40 -9.89 -4.88 6.77
CA TYR A 40 -8.82 -4.05 6.22
C TYR A 40 -7.96 -3.45 7.32
N GLY A 41 -8.58 -2.94 8.39
CA GLY A 41 -7.86 -2.45 9.57
C GLY A 41 -7.00 -3.55 10.19
N TYR A 42 -7.61 -4.71 10.44
CA TYR A 42 -6.92 -5.87 11.00
C TYR A 42 -5.73 -6.34 10.14
N LEU A 43 -5.93 -6.46 8.82
CA LEU A 43 -4.85 -6.86 7.92
C LEU A 43 -3.75 -5.81 7.87
N CYS A 44 -4.07 -4.52 7.91
CA CYS A 44 -3.08 -3.45 7.94
C CYS A 44 -2.22 -3.51 9.21
N GLU A 45 -2.81 -3.82 10.37
CA GLU A 45 -2.09 -4.02 11.62
C GLU A 45 -1.14 -5.22 11.52
N ILE A 46 -1.64 -6.39 11.09
CA ILE A 46 -0.83 -7.61 10.93
C ILE A 46 0.31 -7.41 9.91
N LEU A 47 0.05 -6.73 8.80
CA LEU A 47 1.08 -6.40 7.81
C LEU A 47 2.09 -5.38 8.36
N THR A 48 1.69 -4.49 9.24
CA THR A 48 2.60 -3.56 9.93
C THR A 48 3.51 -4.32 10.89
N GLU A 49 2.98 -5.31 11.62
CA GLU A 49 3.78 -6.19 12.48
C GLU A 49 4.76 -7.07 11.69
N LEU A 50 4.36 -7.53 10.51
CA LEU A 50 5.25 -8.19 9.54
C LEU A 50 6.38 -7.24 9.10
N LEU A 51 6.04 -6.00 8.77
CA LEU A 51 7.01 -4.99 8.35
C LEU A 51 7.99 -4.61 9.46
N ASN A 52 7.53 -4.58 10.72
CA ASN A 52 8.36 -4.32 11.90
C ASN A 52 9.24 -5.52 12.29
N GLY A 53 9.02 -6.70 11.68
CA GLY A 53 9.77 -7.92 11.97
C GLY A 53 9.25 -8.71 13.18
N ASN A 54 8.14 -8.29 13.78
CA ASN A 54 7.49 -8.99 14.89
C ASN A 54 6.82 -10.29 14.40
N ILE A 55 6.37 -10.30 13.15
CA ILE A 55 5.92 -11.50 12.44
C ILE A 55 6.96 -11.82 11.36
N LYS A 56 7.46 -13.05 11.31
CA LYS A 56 8.43 -13.48 10.29
C LYS A 56 7.77 -14.18 9.11
N ASN A 57 6.72 -14.95 9.38
CA ASN A 57 5.99 -15.72 8.39
C ASN A 57 4.49 -15.47 8.57
N LEU A 58 3.81 -15.06 7.51
CA LEU A 58 2.39 -14.75 7.52
C LEU A 58 1.70 -15.50 6.38
N MET A 59 0.63 -16.22 6.70
CA MET A 59 -0.27 -16.82 5.73
C MET A 59 -1.66 -16.18 5.87
N ILE A 60 -2.18 -15.63 4.76
CA ILE A 60 -3.50 -14.99 4.72
C ILE A 60 -4.44 -15.89 3.92
N SER A 61 -5.41 -16.49 4.60
CA SER A 61 -6.47 -17.30 3.97
C SER A 61 -7.76 -16.49 3.92
N MET A 62 -8.21 -16.12 2.72
CA MET A 62 -9.46 -15.39 2.51
C MET A 62 -10.07 -15.72 1.15
N PRO A 63 -11.38 -15.48 0.95
CA PRO A 63 -12.04 -15.81 -0.29
C PRO A 63 -11.57 -14.90 -1.45
N PRO A 64 -11.82 -15.29 -2.72
CA PRO A 64 -11.54 -14.43 -3.86
C PRO A 64 -12.37 -13.15 -3.80
N SER A 65 -11.83 -12.06 -4.36
CA SER A 65 -12.48 -10.73 -4.44
C SER A 65 -12.59 -9.93 -3.13
N TYR A 66 -11.88 -10.32 -2.07
CA TYR A 66 -11.80 -9.56 -0.80
C TYR A 66 -10.63 -8.56 -0.75
N GLY A 67 -10.13 -8.12 -1.91
CA GLY A 67 -9.06 -7.13 -1.97
C GLY A 67 -7.69 -7.56 -1.43
N LYS A 68 -7.44 -8.85 -1.11
CA LYS A 68 -6.10 -9.32 -0.68
C LYS A 68 -4.97 -8.86 -1.59
N SER A 69 -5.13 -9.03 -2.90
CA SER A 69 -4.09 -8.68 -3.87
C SER A 69 -3.89 -7.16 -3.93
N GLU A 70 -4.97 -6.40 -3.76
CA GLU A 70 -4.94 -4.94 -3.69
C GLU A 70 -4.18 -4.44 -2.47
N LEU A 71 -4.44 -5.03 -1.30
CA LEU A 71 -3.78 -4.68 -0.05
C LEU A 71 -2.32 -5.17 -0.03
N VAL A 72 -2.08 -6.46 -0.26
CA VAL A 72 -0.77 -7.10 -0.04
C VAL A 72 0.23 -6.76 -1.15
N ALA A 73 -0.18 -6.79 -2.42
CA ALA A 73 0.74 -6.51 -3.51
C ALA A 73 0.77 -5.01 -3.84
N ARG A 74 -0.38 -4.45 -4.22
CA ARG A 74 -0.41 -3.09 -4.78
C ARG A 74 -0.30 -1.98 -3.74
N THR A 75 -0.54 -2.24 -2.45
CA THR A 75 -0.57 -1.20 -1.41
C THR A 75 0.57 -1.38 -0.41
N PHE A 76 0.72 -2.58 0.15
CA PHE A 76 1.72 -2.87 1.16
C PHE A 76 3.16 -2.79 0.63
N ILE A 77 3.45 -3.34 -0.56
CA ILE A 77 4.80 -3.28 -1.14
C ILE A 77 5.27 -1.84 -1.34
N PRO A 78 4.49 -0.93 -1.97
CA PRO A 78 4.86 0.47 -2.11
C PRO A 78 5.04 1.20 -0.78
N TYR A 79 4.14 0.97 0.18
CA TYR A 79 4.25 1.54 1.52
C TYR A 79 5.54 1.11 2.22
N ALA A 80 5.82 -0.20 2.19
CA ALA A 80 7.01 -0.77 2.80
C ALA A 80 8.30 -0.25 2.17
N LEU A 81 8.36 -0.15 0.84
CA LEU A 81 9.51 0.41 0.13
C LEU A 81 9.69 1.90 0.37
N GLY A 82 8.60 2.66 0.51
CA GLY A 82 8.70 4.08 0.85
C GLY A 82 9.19 4.32 2.29
N LYS A 83 8.87 3.42 3.23
CA LYS A 83 9.40 3.48 4.61
C LYS A 83 10.81 2.91 4.74
N TYR A 84 11.10 1.83 4.01
CA TYR A 84 12.35 1.08 4.05
C TYR A 84 12.82 0.72 2.63
N PRO A 85 13.56 1.62 1.95
CA PRO A 85 13.98 1.44 0.55
C PRO A 85 14.88 0.22 0.31
N ASN A 86 15.51 -0.31 1.34
CA ASN A 86 16.42 -1.46 1.26
C ASN A 86 15.71 -2.82 1.26
N LEU A 87 14.39 -2.85 1.47
CA LEU A 87 13.61 -4.09 1.45
C LEU A 87 13.53 -4.67 0.04
N LYS A 88 13.46 -6.01 -0.01
CA LYS A 88 13.33 -6.76 -1.27
C LYS A 88 12.03 -7.53 -1.26
N PHE A 89 11.23 -7.37 -2.30
CA PHE A 89 9.95 -8.06 -2.47
C PHE A 89 9.97 -8.93 -3.72
N ILE A 90 9.37 -10.12 -3.61
CA ILE A 90 9.08 -11.00 -4.73
C ILE A 90 7.57 -11.24 -4.72
N TYR A 91 6.90 -10.95 -5.82
CA TYR A 91 5.49 -11.25 -6.01
C TYR A 91 5.34 -12.35 -7.07
N ALA A 92 4.58 -13.38 -6.75
CA ALA A 92 4.26 -14.48 -7.64
C ALA A 92 2.77 -14.83 -7.52
N SER A 93 2.13 -15.12 -8.65
CA SER A 93 0.73 -15.54 -8.70
C SER A 93 0.50 -16.54 -9.83
N TYR A 94 -0.65 -17.22 -9.83
CA TYR A 94 -0.95 -18.36 -10.72
C TYR A 94 -0.87 -18.04 -12.22
N GLY A 95 -1.04 -16.78 -12.63
CA GLY A 95 -0.91 -16.36 -14.03
C GLY A 95 0.26 -15.42 -14.25
N ASP A 96 1.16 -15.75 -15.19
CA ASP A 96 2.32 -14.93 -15.54
C ASP A 96 1.94 -13.52 -15.99
N GLU A 97 0.89 -13.39 -16.81
CA GLU A 97 0.42 -12.09 -17.29
C GLU A 97 -0.13 -11.24 -16.15
N LEU A 98 -0.96 -11.83 -15.27
CA LEU A 98 -1.52 -11.15 -14.10
C LEU A 98 -0.43 -10.75 -13.10
N SER A 99 0.60 -11.60 -12.95
CA SER A 99 1.74 -11.29 -12.09
C SER A 99 2.54 -10.10 -12.62
N LYS A 100 2.79 -10.07 -13.93
CA LYS A 100 3.51 -8.99 -14.60
C LYS A 100 2.73 -7.68 -14.54
N SER A 101 1.43 -7.68 -14.83
CA SER A 101 0.62 -6.46 -14.79
C SER A 101 0.58 -5.85 -13.39
N ILE A 102 0.33 -6.66 -12.36
CA ILE A 102 0.33 -6.20 -10.95
C ILE A 102 1.70 -5.64 -10.56
N SER A 103 2.79 -6.29 -10.99
CA SER A 103 4.15 -5.83 -10.67
C SER A 103 4.47 -4.48 -11.33
N VAL A 104 4.06 -4.29 -12.59
CA VAL A 104 4.22 -3.01 -13.30
C VAL A 104 3.39 -1.92 -12.62
N GLU A 105 2.10 -2.16 -12.39
CA GLU A 105 1.20 -1.23 -11.70
C GLU A 105 1.74 -0.82 -10.32
N THR A 106 2.25 -1.79 -9.55
CA THR A 106 2.82 -1.56 -8.22
C THR A 106 4.06 -0.67 -8.29
N ARG A 107 4.92 -0.90 -9.28
CA ARG A 107 6.13 -0.08 -9.50
C ARG A 107 5.79 1.34 -9.92
N ASP A 108 4.83 1.49 -10.84
CA ASP A 108 4.40 2.79 -11.31
C ASP A 108 3.76 3.61 -10.19
N PHE A 109 2.93 2.94 -9.37
CA PHE A 109 2.34 3.56 -8.19
C PHE A 109 3.40 3.94 -7.15
N LEU A 110 4.39 3.08 -6.87
CA LEU A 110 5.52 3.41 -5.99
C LEU A 110 6.24 4.69 -6.46
N ASN A 111 6.53 4.80 -7.76
CA ASN A 111 7.22 5.97 -8.30
C ASN A 111 6.44 7.28 -8.11
N GLN A 112 5.11 7.24 -8.26
CA GLN A 112 4.25 8.39 -8.00
C GLN A 112 4.16 8.70 -6.51
N MET A 113 4.09 7.66 -5.70
CA MET A 113 3.92 7.75 -4.26
C MET A 113 5.16 8.28 -3.53
N LEU A 114 6.35 7.88 -3.94
CA LEU A 114 7.61 8.42 -3.42
C LEU A 114 7.67 9.95 -3.53
N PHE A 115 7.16 10.49 -4.64
CA PHE A 115 7.07 11.92 -4.86
C PHE A 115 5.94 12.57 -4.03
N LEU A 116 4.74 12.00 -4.06
CA LEU A 116 3.55 12.62 -3.47
C LEU A 116 3.50 12.55 -1.95
N VAL A 117 3.86 11.39 -1.40
CA VAL A 117 3.75 11.10 0.02
C VAL A 117 5.12 11.27 0.65
N PHE A 118 6.14 10.49 0.27
CA PHE A 118 7.44 10.52 0.95
C PHE A 118 8.36 11.70 0.57
N LEU A 119 7.99 12.53 -0.43
CA LEU A 119 8.76 13.69 -0.91
C LEU A 119 10.21 13.35 -1.29
N VAL A 120 10.47 12.12 -1.75
CA VAL A 120 11.79 11.71 -2.23
C VAL A 120 11.92 12.14 -3.69
N SER A 121 12.88 13.02 -3.98
CA SER A 121 13.17 13.50 -5.33
C SER A 121 13.60 12.33 -6.23
N LYS A 122 13.10 12.30 -7.47
CA LYS A 122 13.65 11.44 -8.51
C LYS A 122 15.03 11.97 -8.86
N ASN A 123 16.09 11.27 -8.46
CA ASN A 123 17.41 11.44 -9.05
C ASN A 123 17.46 10.71 -10.39
#